data_AF-A0AA95HH66-F1
#
_entry.id   AF-A0AA95HH66-F1
#
_cell.length_a   1.000
_cell.length_b   1.000
_cell.length_c   1.000
_cell.angle_alpha   90.00
_cell.angle_beta   90.00
_cell.angle_gamma   90.00
#
_symmetry.space_group_name_H-M   'P 1'
#
loop_
_entity.id
_entity.type
_entity.pdbx_description
1 polymer ?
#
loop_
_entity_poly.entity_id
_entity_poly.type
_entity_poly.pdbx_seq_one_letter_code
_entity_poly.pdbx_strand_id
1 'polypeptide(L)'
;MAKSGEDSERIQQAIDSQQLQVISSDAISSMVLPRSLGDGEKEAICLAIQHENSLLIVDDQLARRQAAKLGLTFIGLVRLLAIAEQQGMVD
;
A
#
# COMPACT_ATOMS: atom_id res chain seq x y z
N MET A 1 -4.95 -6.20 18.93
CA MET A 1 -4.82 -7.52 18.28
C MET A 1 -5.64 -7.47 17.01
N ALA A 2 -5.06 -7.78 15.85
CA ALA A 2 -5.79 -7.78 14.59
C ALA A 2 -6.98 -8.77 14.66
N LYS A 3 -8.06 -8.47 13.94
CA LYS A 3 -9.26 -9.31 13.91
C LYS A 3 -8.89 -10.71 13.41
N SER A 4 -9.21 -11.75 14.18
CA SER A 4 -9.07 -13.14 13.72
C SER A 4 -10.13 -13.41 12.66
N GLY A 5 -9.72 -13.58 11.41
CA GLY A 5 -10.58 -13.83 10.27
C GLY A 5 -9.75 -14.34 9.09
N GLU A 6 -10.42 -14.94 8.10
CA GLU A 6 -9.80 -15.59 6.95
C GLU A 6 -8.82 -14.66 6.20
N ASP A 7 -9.15 -13.37 6.08
CA ASP A 7 -8.26 -12.38 5.43
C ASP A 7 -6.94 -12.19 6.18
N SER A 8 -6.98 -12.17 7.52
CA SER A 8 -5.78 -12.05 8.36
C SER A 8 -4.89 -13.29 8.22
N GLU A 9 -5.49 -14.47 8.09
CA GLU A 9 -4.75 -15.71 7.85
C GLU A 9 -4.07 -15.71 6.49
N ARG A 10 -4.75 -15.23 5.44
CA ARG A 10 -4.18 -15.09 4.10
C ARG A 10 -3.01 -14.10 4.06
N ILE A 11 -3.14 -12.98 4.76
CA ILE A 11 -2.03 -12.00 4.89
C ILE A 11 -0.85 -12.66 5.61
N GLN A 12 -1.09 -13.37 6.72
CA GLN A 12 -0.01 -14.05 7.43
C GLN A 12 0.67 -15.11 6.57
N GLN A 13 -0.10 -15.91 5.83
CA GLN A 13 0.45 -16.90 4.90
C GLN A 13 1.31 -16.26 3.81
N ALA A 14 0.91 -15.12 3.27
CA ALA A 14 1.69 -14.39 2.26
C ALA A 14 3.01 -13.82 2.85
N ILE A 15 3.00 -13.44 4.13
CA ILE A 15 4.23 -13.05 4.84
C ILE A 15 5.13 -14.27 5.04
N ASP A 16 4.58 -15.37 5.56
CA ASP A 16 5.32 -16.60 5.87
C ASP A 16 5.92 -17.23 4.60
N SER A 17 5.21 -17.14 3.46
CA SER A 17 5.66 -17.60 2.15
C SER A 17 6.61 -16.63 1.44
N GLN A 18 6.97 -15.50 2.08
CA GLN A 18 7.83 -14.45 1.53
C GLN A 18 7.27 -13.76 0.26
N GLN A 19 5.95 -13.88 0.02
CA GLN A 19 5.27 -13.10 -1.01
C GLN A 19 5.09 -11.64 -0.59
N LEU A 20 5.02 -11.37 0.72
CA LEU A 20 5.02 -10.05 1.31
C LEU A 20 6.20 -9.88 2.27
N GLN A 21 6.88 -8.74 2.15
CA GLN A 21 7.88 -8.31 3.12
C GLN A 21 7.28 -7.22 4.02
N VAL A 22 7.34 -7.44 5.33
CA VAL A 22 6.90 -6.45 6.32
C VAL A 22 8.04 -5.49 6.63
N ILE A 23 7.77 -4.19 6.54
CA ILE A 23 8.69 -3.13 6.94
C ILE A 23 8.12 -2.49 8.21
N SER A 24 8.94 -2.35 9.25
CA SER A 24 8.51 -1.69 10.49
C SER A 24 8.34 -0.19 10.27
N SER A 25 7.31 0.40 10.89
CA SER A 25 7.07 1.84 10.80
C SER A 25 8.17 2.68 11.43
N ASP A 26 8.89 2.15 12.42
CA ASP A 26 10.08 2.79 13.01
C ASP A 26 11.24 2.97 12.00
N ALA A 27 11.28 2.15 10.95
CA ALA A 27 12.26 2.29 9.87
C ALA A 27 11.87 3.36 8.83
N ILE A 28 10.63 3.85 8.90
CA ILE A 28 10.08 4.82 7.95
C ILE A 28 10.29 6.24 8.51
N SER A 29 10.93 7.10 7.71
CA SER A 29 11.12 8.50 8.08
C SER A 29 9.78 9.22 8.09
N SER A 30 9.42 9.81 9.23
CA SER A 30 8.15 10.52 9.34
C SER A 30 8.21 11.86 8.60
N MET A 31 7.43 11.97 7.53
CA MET A 31 7.15 13.25 6.89
C MET A 31 5.84 13.84 7.40
N VAL A 32 5.76 15.17 7.40
CA VAL A 32 4.52 15.88 7.73
C VAL A 32 3.54 15.74 6.57
N LEU A 33 2.63 14.78 6.68
CA LEU A 33 1.54 14.55 5.75
C LEU A 33 0.21 15.13 6.28
N PRO A 34 -0.77 15.38 5.40
CA PRO A 34 -2.07 15.90 5.82
C PRO A 34 -2.71 15.04 6.93
N ARG A 35 -3.27 15.71 7.95
CA ARG A 35 -3.95 15.03 9.07
C ARG A 35 -5.18 14.23 8.65
N SER A 36 -5.75 14.55 7.49
CA SER A 36 -6.89 13.83 6.91
C SER A 36 -6.52 12.45 6.35
N LEU A 37 -5.23 12.13 6.20
CA LEU A 37 -4.80 10.79 5.83
C LEU A 37 -4.81 9.88 7.07
N GLY A 38 -5.26 8.64 6.87
CA GLY A 38 -5.09 7.58 7.85
C GLY A 38 -3.63 7.23 8.06
N ASP A 39 -3.30 6.62 9.19
CA ASP A 39 -1.90 6.36 9.54
C ASP A 39 -1.24 5.33 8.60
N GLY A 40 -1.97 4.29 8.19
CA GLY A 40 -1.48 3.34 7.17
C GLY A 40 -1.16 3.99 5.81
N GLU A 41 -1.98 4.95 5.38
CA GLU A 41 -1.72 5.72 4.14
C GLU A 41 -0.48 6.59 4.26
N LYS A 42 -0.28 7.22 5.44
CA LYS A 42 0.92 8.01 5.69
C LYS A 42 2.16 7.13 5.65
N GLU A 43 2.11 5.98 6.32
CA GLU A 43 3.21 5.02 6.37
C GLU A 43 3.55 4.50 4.97
N ALA A 44 2.54 4.11 4.18
CA ALA A 44 2.74 3.64 2.81
C ALA A 44 3.35 4.71 1.89
N ILE A 45 2.88 5.96 1.98
CA ILE A 45 3.45 7.08 1.22
C ILE A 45 4.90 7.33 1.65
N CYS A 46 5.19 7.38 2.94
CA CYS A 46 6.55 7.61 3.43
C CYS A 46 7.50 6.48 3.01
N LEU A 47 7.03 5.22 3.02
CA LEU A 47 7.79 4.08 2.54
C LEU A 47 8.10 4.20 1.04
N ALA A 48 7.11 4.57 0.21
CA ALA A 48 7.31 4.74 -1.23
C ALA A 48 8.32 5.86 -1.56
N ILE A 49 8.41 6.91 -0.73
CA ILE A 49 9.42 7.96 -0.89
C ILE A 49 10.83 7.42 -0.63
N GLN A 50 11.00 6.50 0.33
CA GLN A 50 12.29 5.90 0.65
C GLN A 50 12.76 4.88 -0.41
N HIS A 51 11.83 4.32 -1.18
CA HIS A 51 12.09 3.32 -2.19
C HIS A 51 11.86 3.88 -3.60
N GLU A 52 12.92 4.44 -4.19
CA GLU A 52 12.90 4.87 -5.59
C GLU A 52 12.45 3.74 -6.53
N ASN A 53 11.66 4.08 -7.54
CA ASN A 53 11.09 3.15 -8.53
C ASN A 53 10.08 2.12 -7.97
N SER A 54 9.50 2.37 -6.80
CA SER A 54 8.37 1.59 -6.29
C SER A 54 7.04 2.02 -6.94
N LEU A 55 6.12 1.06 -7.09
CA LEU A 55 4.73 1.34 -7.44
C LEU A 55 3.89 1.33 -6.15
N LEU A 56 3.39 2.49 -5.76
CA LEU A 56 2.51 2.62 -4.60
C LEU A 56 1.08 2.20 -4.95
N ILE A 57 0.50 1.26 -4.19
CA ILE A 57 -0.91 0.89 -4.31
C ILE A 57 -1.71 1.70 -3.29
N VAL A 58 -2.75 2.42 -3.74
CA VAL A 58 -3.53 3.33 -2.90
C VAL A 58 -5.02 3.19 -3.21
N ASP A 59 -5.86 2.98 -2.20
CA ASP A 59 -7.32 2.89 -2.39
C ASP A 59 -8.03 4.25 -2.18
N ASP A 60 -7.52 5.08 -1.26
CA ASP A 60 -8.13 6.36 -0.89
C ASP A 60 -7.89 7.49 -1.91
N GLN A 61 -8.88 8.37 -2.08
CA GLN A 61 -8.79 9.48 -3.02
C GLN A 61 -7.83 10.58 -2.54
N LEU A 62 -7.81 10.88 -1.24
CA LEU A 62 -6.91 11.90 -0.69
C LEU A 62 -5.46 11.41 -0.74
N ALA A 63 -5.21 10.14 -0.42
CA ALA A 63 -3.90 9.53 -0.52
C ALA A 63 -3.38 9.53 -1.96
N ARG A 64 -4.21 9.19 -2.96
CA ARG A 64 -3.84 9.30 -4.40
C ARG A 64 -3.48 10.73 -4.80
N ARG A 65 -4.25 11.73 -4.34
CA ARG A 65 -3.92 13.14 -4.59
C ARG A 65 -2.58 13.53 -3.95
N GLN A 66 -2.30 13.02 -2.76
CA GLN A 66 -1.03 13.29 -2.09
C GLN A 66 0.15 12.62 -2.81
N ALA A 67 0.02 11.35 -3.22
CA ALA A 67 1.01 10.64 -4.02
C ALA A 67 1.32 11.38 -5.33
N ALA A 68 0.29 11.86 -6.03
CA ALA A 68 0.44 12.66 -7.24
C ALA A 68 1.20 13.98 -6.98
N LYS A 69 0.90 14.69 -5.89
CA LYS A 69 1.62 15.94 -5.51
C LYS A 69 3.09 15.70 -5.21
N LEU A 70 3.42 14.53 -4.67
CA LEU A 70 4.78 14.12 -4.33
C LEU A 70 5.53 13.50 -5.51
N GLY A 71 4.90 13.37 -6.69
CA GLY A 71 5.52 12.78 -7.87
C GLY A 71 5.76 11.28 -7.77
N LEU A 72 5.06 10.58 -6.89
CA LEU A 72 5.18 9.13 -6.73
C LEU A 72 4.48 8.40 -7.88
N THR A 73 5.05 7.27 -8.30
CA THR A 73 4.36 6.32 -9.19
C THR A 73 3.33 5.56 -8.37
N PHE A 74 2.05 5.65 -8.74
CA PHE A 74 0.97 4.98 -7.99
C PHE A 74 -0.10 4.37 -8.88
N ILE A 75 -0.85 3.41 -8.32
CA ILE A 75 -2.04 2.81 -8.93
C ILE A 75 -3.18 2.70 -7.92
N GLY A 76 -4.42 2.88 -8.41
CA GLY A 76 -5.62 2.63 -7.62
C GLY A 76 -6.01 1.15 -7.60
N LEU A 77 -6.53 0.65 -6.48
CA LEU A 77 -6.92 -0.77 -6.34
C LEU A 77 -7.87 -1.26 -7.45
N VAL A 78 -8.90 -0.46 -7.80
CA VAL A 78 -9.84 -0.82 -8.88
C VAL A 78 -9.13 -1.01 -10.22
N ARG A 79 -8.17 -0.13 -10.54
CA ARG A 79 -7.41 -0.25 -11.79
C ARG A 79 -6.46 -1.45 -11.76
N LEU A 80 -5.86 -1.73 -10.60
CA LEU A 80 -5.01 -2.89 -10.40
C LEU A 80 -5.80 -4.20 -10.63
N LEU A 81 -6.97 -4.33 -10.00
CA LEU A 81 -7.83 -5.50 -10.14
C LEU A 81 -8.35 -5.66 -11.58
N ALA A 82 -8.74 -4.57 -12.25
CA ALA A 82 -9.16 -4.64 -13.65
C ALA A 82 -8.03 -5.11 -14.59
N ILE A 83 -6.77 -4.74 -14.31
CA ILE A 83 -5.62 -5.25 -15.07
C ILE A 83 -5.42 -6.74 -14.77
N ALA A 84 -5.52 -7.14 -13.51
CA ALA A 84 -5.37 -8.54 -13.11
C ALA A 84 -6.45 -9.43 -13.75
N GLU A 85 -7.70 -8.98 -13.81
CA GLU A 85 -8.82 -9.65 -14.48
C GLU A 85 -8.54 -9.78 -15.99
N GLN A 86 -8.15 -8.69 -16.65
CA GLN A 86 -7.79 -8.69 -18.07
C GLN A 86 -6.63 -9.63 -18.40
N GLN A 87 -5.77 -9.92 -17.42
CA GLN A 87 -4.64 -10.85 -17.54
C GLN A 87 -4.99 -12.28 -17.10
N GLY A 88 -6.22 -12.55 -16.65
CA GLY A 88 -6.64 -13.86 -16.17
C GLY A 88 -6.00 -14.26 -14.84
N MET A 89 -5.60 -13.30 -14.02
CA MET A 89 -5.00 -13.53 -12.69
C MET A 89 -6.05 -13.60 -11.57
N VAL A 90 -7.20 -12.96 -11.78
CA VAL A 90 -8.38 -12.96 -10.89
C VAL A 90 -9.64 -13.04 -11.75
N ASP A 91 -10.75 -13.48 -11.15
CA ASP A 91 -12.06 -13.68 -11.79
C ASP A 91 -13.16 -12.72 -11.29
#